data_AF-A0A6S6Y6P6-F1
#
_entry.id   AF-A0A6S6Y6P6-F1
#
_cell.length_a   1.000
_cell.length_b   1.000
_cell.length_c   1.000
_cell.angle_alpha   90.00
_cell.angle_beta   90.00
_cell.angle_gamma   90.00
#
_symmetry.space_group_name_H-M   'P 1'
#
loop_
_entity.id
_entity.type
_entity.pdbx_description
1 polymer ?
#
loop_
_entity_poly.entity_id
_entity_poly.type
_entity_poly.pdbx_seq_one_letter_code
_entity_poly.pdbx_strand_id
1 'polypeptide(L)' 'MKADDLHDLIRRSSSTRRYFLSLPVGMQMDLHEKNEHIRTAEELHRFVDYLNSTGFQ' A
#
# COMPACT_ATOMS: atom_id res chain seq x y z
N MET A 1 1.23 9.50 -11.79
CA MET A 1 0.40 8.54 -12.56
C MET A 1 -0.57 7.91 -11.57
N LYS A 2 -1.88 7.92 -11.85
CA LYS A 2 -2.92 7.42 -10.95
C LYS A 2 -3.37 6.05 -11.45
N ALA A 3 -3.30 5.04 -10.60
CA ALA A 3 -3.84 3.70 -10.85
C ALA A 3 -5.32 3.65 -10.47
N ASP A 4 -6.01 2.58 -10.86
CA ASP A 4 -7.41 2.39 -10.47
C ASP A 4 -7.55 2.00 -8.99
N ASP A 5 -6.61 1.17 -8.51
CA ASP A 5 -6.50 0.67 -7.14
C ASP A 5 -5.06 0.21 -6.79
N LEU A 6 -4.88 -0.34 -5.58
CA LEU A 6 -3.58 -0.82 -5.10
C LEU A 6 -3.03 -1.95 -5.97
N HIS A 7 -3.88 -2.87 -6.41
CA HIS A 7 -3.47 -3.98 -7.26
C HIS A 7 -2.90 -3.50 -8.59
N ASP A 8 -3.61 -2.60 -9.27
CA ASP A 8 -3.16 -2.00 -10.53
C ASP A 8 -1.89 -1.16 -10.31
N LEU A 9 -1.79 -0.44 -9.19
CA LEU A 9 -0.60 0.31 -8.81
C LEU A 9 0.64 -0.59 -8.67
N ILE A 10 0.51 -1.69 -7.92
CA ILE A 10 1.57 -2.69 -7.74
C ILE A 10 1.89 -3.39 -9.07
N ARG A 11 0.90 -3.59 -9.94
CA ARG A 11 1.11 -4.21 -11.26
C ARG A 11 1.92 -3.30 -12.19
N ARG A 12 1.66 -1.99 -12.19
CA ARG A 12 2.28 -1.01 -13.10
C ARG A 12 3.61 -0.46 -12.58
N SER A 13 3.82 -0.41 -11.26
CA SER A 13 5.00 0.21 -10.65
C SER A 13 5.89 -0.81 -9.93
N SER A 14 7.09 -1.05 -10.48
CA SER A 14 8.05 -1.99 -9.91
C SER A 14 8.63 -1.52 -8.56
N SER A 15 8.83 -0.22 -8.37
CA SER A 15 9.27 0.36 -7.10
C SER A 15 8.18 0.25 -6.04
N THR A 16 6.93 0.55 -6.40
CA THR A 16 5.78 0.40 -5.49
C THR A 16 5.57 -1.05 -5.08
N ARG A 17 5.67 -2.00 -6.02
CA ARG A 17 5.61 -3.44 -5.71
C ARG A 17 6.70 -3.85 -4.75
N ARG A 18 7.94 -3.42 -4.98
CA ARG A 18 9.07 -3.75 -4.12
C ARG A 18 8.87 -3.22 -2.70
N TYR A 19 8.38 -1.99 -2.59
CA TYR A 19 8.04 -1.41 -1.29
C TYR A 19 6.91 -2.20 -0.60
N PHE A 20 5.80 -2.44 -1.28
CA PHE A 20 4.68 -3.22 -0.74
C PHE A 20 5.11 -4.59 -0.21
N LEU A 21 5.91 -5.33 -0.99
CA LEU A 21 6.41 -6.65 -0.60
C LEU A 21 7.43 -6.64 0.55
N SER A 22 8.02 -5.47 0.87
CA SER A 22 8.91 -5.31 2.02
C SER A 22 8.16 -5.08 3.34
N LEU A 23 6.85 -4.80 3.28
CA LEU A 23 6.02 -4.58 4.47
C LEU A 23 5.71 -5.91 5.17
N PRO A 24 5.46 -5.92 6.49
CA PRO A 24 4.94 -7.09 7.20
C PRO A 24 3.65 -7.62 6.55
N VAL A 25 3.44 -8.94 6.60
CA VAL A 25 2.26 -9.57 5.98
C VAL A 25 0.95 -9.00 6.54
N GLY A 26 0.86 -8.71 7.84
CA GLY A 26 -0.31 -8.06 8.44
C GLY A 26 -0.65 -6.74 7.74
N MET A 27 0.34 -5.84 7.59
CA MET A 27 0.14 -4.59 6.86
C MET A 27 -0.21 -4.81 5.40
N GLN A 28 0.36 -5.82 4.73
CA GLN A 28 -0.03 -6.14 3.35
C GLN A 28 -1.51 -6.50 3.27
N MET A 29 -2.04 -7.26 4.24
CA MET A 29 -3.45 -7.61 4.32
C MET A 29 -4.33 -6.38 4.58
N ASP A 30 -3.95 -5.54 5.56
CA ASP A 30 -4.70 -4.31 5.89
C ASP A 30 -4.77 -3.34 4.70
N LEU A 31 -3.66 -3.21 3.96
CA LEU A 31 -3.60 -2.39 2.75
C LEU A 31 -4.46 -2.98 1.62
N HIS A 32 -4.54 -4.30 1.52
CA HIS A 32 -5.43 -4.98 0.59
C HIS A 32 -6.91 -4.74 0.92
N GLU A 33 -7.28 -4.66 2.20
CA GLU A 33 -8.65 -4.27 2.59
C GLU A 33 -9.00 -2.83 2.18
N LYS A 34 -7.99 -1.97 2.00
CA LYS A 34 -8.15 -0.58 1.53
C LYS A 34 -7.80 -0.40 0.05
N ASN A 35 -7.77 -1.48 -0.73
CA ASN A 35 -7.33 -1.52 -2.13
C ASN A 35 -7.88 -0.35 -2.98
N GLU A 36 -9.18 -0.07 -2.90
CA GLU A 36 -9.86 0.96 -3.71
C GLU A 36 -9.45 2.41 -3.36
N HIS A 37 -8.82 2.62 -2.20
CA HIS A 37 -8.42 3.94 -1.71
C HIS A 37 -6.96 4.28 -2.02
N ILE A 38 -6.15 3.32 -2.46
CA ILE A 38 -4.72 3.52 -2.71
C ILE A 38 -4.48 3.49 -4.21
N ARG A 39 -4.29 4.66 -4.83
CA ARG A 39 -4.13 4.80 -6.28
C ARG A 39 -2.77 5.37 -6.68
N THR A 40 -1.97 5.75 -5.70
CA THR A 40 -0.66 6.36 -5.87
C THR A 40 0.32 5.83 -4.81
N ALA A 41 1.62 5.93 -5.09
CA ALA A 41 2.65 5.55 -4.14
C ALA A 41 2.60 6.42 -2.86
N GLU A 42 2.27 7.71 -2.99
CA GLU A 42 2.11 8.62 -1.85
C GLU A 42 0.94 8.21 -0.94
N GLU A 43 -0.20 7.79 -1.52
CA GLU A 43 -1.32 7.23 -0.73
C GLU A 43 -0.90 5.96 -0.01
N LEU A 44 -0.16 5.06 -0.68
CA LEU A 44 0.36 3.84 -0.05
C LEU A 44 1.23 4.18 1.17
N HIS A 45 2.18 5.10 1.04
CA HIS A 45 3.04 5.53 2.16
C HIS A 45 2.20 6.12 3.31
N ARG A 46 1.23 6.99 3.01
CA ARG A 46 0.36 7.58 4.04
C ARG A 46 -0.46 6.53 4.80
N PHE A 47 -0.97 5.51 4.11
CA PHE A 47 -1.68 4.41 4.78
C PHE A 47 -0.74 3.57 5.65
N VAL A 48 0.48 3.30 5.19
CA VAL A 48 1.50 2.61 5.99
C VAL A 48 1.84 3.42 7.25
N ASP A 49 2.06 4.73 7.12
CA ASP A 49 2.34 5.63 8.26
C ASP A 49 1.16 5.67 9.24
N TYR A 50 -0.06 5.66 8.74
CA TYR A 50 -1.27 5.56 9.55
C TYR A 50 -1.31 4.24 10.33
N LEU A 51 -1.09 3.10 9.69
CA LEU A 51 -1.08 1.79 10.36
C LEU A 51 0.03 1.72 11.43
N ASN A 52 1.22 2.21 11.12
CA ASN A 52 2.34 2.29 12.07
C ASN A 52 2.03 3.17 13.29
N SER A 53 1.36 4.30 13.08
CA SER A 53 1.00 5.21 14.18
C SER A 53 -0.16 4.71 15.03
N THR A 54 -0.98 3.78 14.52
CA THR A 54 -2.05 3.12 15.28
C THR A 54 -1.60 1.94 16.16
N GLY A 55 -0.31 1.58 16.15
CA GLY A 55 0.27 0.64 17.12
C GLY A 55 0.05 -0.85 16.83
N PHE A 56 -0.31 -1.22 15.59
CA PHE A 56 -0.31 -2.63 15.18
C PHE A 56 1.12 -3.04 14.81
N GLN A 57 1.83 -3.63 15.78
CA GLN A 57 3.10 -4.36 15.59
C GLN A 57 2.91 -5.85 15.86
#